data_AF-A0A8D8MEX4-F1
#
_entry.id   AF-A0A8D8MEX4-F1
#
_cell.length_a   1.000
_cell.length_b   1.000
_cell.length_c   1.000
_cell.angle_alpha   90.00
_cell.angle_beta   90.00
_cell.angle_gamma   90.00
#
_symmetry.space_group_name_H-M   'P 1'
#
loop_
_entity.id
_entity.type
_entity.pdbx_description
1 polymer ?
#
loop_
_entity_poly.entity_id
_entity_poly.type
_entity_poly.pdbx_seq_one_letter_code
_entity_poly.pdbx_strand_id
1 'polypeptide(L)'
;MKPSRSTKPGIVCTGVNSKDIKSLYSHITELGHFIVEPKVTSRTTHVVVEGPKRTLNLLKGIARGCWVVKAEWVYASYKVGRWLYEQRFELSSFSPAIQRCRMERQTFGSLYSLDLLSKHGSIFVSKSSTPPRPDLIELIGLCGGRVSATMRDADLIVGGAEKGRDRRGGRPVKEVWLLDCITKCSQLDVDKYRL
;
A
#
# COMPACT_ATOMS: atom_id res chain seq x y z
N MET A 1 -13.02 13.51 28.01
CA MET A 1 -13.67 12.46 27.20
C MET A 1 -12.89 12.31 25.90
N LYS A 2 -12.36 11.12 25.58
CA LYS A 2 -11.74 10.86 24.26
C LYS A 2 -12.89 10.76 23.23
N PRO A 3 -12.82 11.38 22.04
CA PRO A 3 -13.87 11.26 21.05
C PRO A 3 -13.99 9.79 20.63
N SER A 4 -15.22 9.26 20.60
CA SER A 4 -15.49 7.90 20.13
C SER A 4 -14.97 7.78 18.70
N ARG A 5 -13.99 6.90 18.47
CA ARG A 5 -13.52 6.59 17.12
C ARG A 5 -14.71 6.10 16.31
N SER A 6 -15.02 6.79 15.21
CA SER A 6 -16.05 6.36 14.26
C SER A 6 -15.81 4.91 13.85
N THR A 7 -16.81 4.06 14.03
CA THR A 7 -16.79 2.63 13.69
C THR A 7 -16.93 2.36 12.19
N LYS A 8 -17.25 3.39 11.40
CA LYS A 8 -17.36 3.27 9.94
C LYS A 8 -16.02 2.78 9.36
N PRO A 9 -16.01 2.02 8.26
CA PRO A 9 -14.78 1.72 7.53
C PRO A 9 -14.24 2.95 6.77
N GLY A 10 -12.92 3.00 6.58
CA GLY A 10 -12.27 3.99 5.72
C GLY A 10 -12.24 3.57 4.24
N ILE A 11 -12.33 4.53 3.33
CA ILE A 11 -12.15 4.38 1.88
C ILE A 11 -11.18 5.43 1.35
N VAL A 12 -10.27 5.03 0.46
CA VAL A 12 -9.23 5.91 -0.10
C VAL A 12 -9.34 5.89 -1.62
N CYS A 13 -9.42 7.05 -2.26
CA CYS A 13 -9.31 7.15 -3.71
C CYS A 13 -7.86 7.52 -4.11
N THR A 14 -7.29 6.87 -5.12
CA THR A 14 -5.90 7.14 -5.53
C THR A 14 -5.69 6.94 -7.03
N GLY A 15 -4.73 7.66 -7.61
CA GLY A 15 -4.47 7.65 -9.05
C GLY A 15 -5.51 8.38 -9.90
N VAL A 16 -6.55 8.94 -9.26
CA VAL A 16 -7.66 9.67 -9.85
C VAL A 16 -7.27 11.11 -10.15
N ASN A 17 -7.71 11.64 -11.30
CA ASN A 17 -7.53 13.05 -11.61
C ASN A 17 -8.44 13.98 -10.75
N SER A 18 -8.13 15.28 -10.73
CA SER A 18 -8.75 16.24 -9.80
C SER A 18 -10.23 16.54 -10.06
N LYS A 19 -10.73 16.35 -11.30
CA LYS A 19 -12.14 16.52 -11.61
C LYS A 19 -12.94 15.32 -11.12
N ASP A 20 -12.46 14.12 -11.43
CA ASP A 20 -13.18 12.89 -11.15
C ASP A 20 -13.15 12.52 -9.66
N ILE A 21 -12.09 12.90 -8.94
CA ILE A 21 -11.99 12.62 -7.50
C ILE A 21 -13.06 13.37 -6.68
N LYS A 22 -13.47 14.58 -7.10
CA LYS A 22 -14.56 15.31 -6.43
C LYS A 22 -15.89 14.59 -6.59
N SER A 23 -16.17 14.11 -7.80
CA SER A 23 -17.38 13.33 -8.08
C SER A 23 -17.40 12.03 -7.27
N LEU A 24 -16.28 11.29 -7.23
CA LEU A 24 -16.18 10.09 -6.39
C LEU A 24 -16.47 10.39 -4.91
N TYR A 25 -15.89 11.47 -4.37
CA TYR A 25 -16.12 11.84 -2.97
C TYR A 25 -17.58 12.20 -2.69
N SER A 26 -18.26 12.90 -3.60
CA SER A 26 -19.69 13.19 -3.48
C SER A 26 -20.50 11.89 -3.44
N HIS A 27 -20.30 11.01 -4.42
CA HIS A 27 -21.03 9.74 -4.52
C HIS A 27 -20.81 8.84 -3.30
N ILE A 28 -19.57 8.72 -2.81
CA ILE A 28 -19.26 7.94 -1.60
C ILE A 28 -19.96 8.53 -0.37
N THR A 29 -19.96 9.86 -0.25
CA THR A 29 -20.57 10.55 0.90
C THR A 29 -22.08 10.37 0.90
N GLU A 30 -22.73 10.51 -0.25
CA GLU A 30 -24.18 10.35 -0.43
C GLU A 30 -24.64 8.90 -0.21
N LEU A 31 -23.90 7.91 -0.71
CA LEU A 31 -24.16 6.49 -0.42
C LEU A 31 -23.93 6.11 1.05
N GLY A 32 -23.13 6.88 1.77
CA GLY A 32 -22.80 6.64 3.17
C GLY A 32 -21.94 5.39 3.40
N HIS A 33 -22.02 4.84 4.61
CA HIS A 33 -21.22 3.72 5.12
C HIS A 33 -19.71 3.98 5.30
N PHE A 34 -19.03 4.58 4.32
CA PHE A 34 -17.58 4.84 4.39
C PHE A 34 -17.24 6.25 4.86
N ILE A 35 -16.01 6.40 5.36
CA ILE A 35 -15.36 7.71 5.55
C ILE A 35 -14.22 7.82 4.54
N VAL A 36 -14.28 8.86 3.70
CA VAL A 36 -13.21 9.18 2.74
C VAL A 36 -11.96 9.64 3.50
N GLU A 37 -10.83 8.99 3.25
CA GLU A 37 -9.53 9.32 3.84
C GLU A 37 -8.49 9.62 2.74
N PRO A 38 -7.54 10.54 2.98
CA PRO A 38 -6.50 10.87 2.00
C PRO A 38 -5.40 9.81 1.89
N LYS A 39 -5.23 8.98 2.93
CA LYS A 39 -4.19 7.96 3.03
C LYS A 39 -4.76 6.67 3.60
N VAL A 40 -4.20 5.55 3.18
CA VAL A 40 -4.54 4.24 3.73
C VAL A 40 -4.09 4.16 5.19
N THR A 41 -5.00 3.76 6.07
CA THR A 41 -4.80 3.57 7.51
C THR A 41 -5.24 2.17 7.95
N SER A 42 -5.14 1.85 9.24
CA SER A 42 -5.57 0.54 9.77
C SER A 42 -7.07 0.27 9.67
N ARG A 43 -7.90 1.32 9.55
CA ARG A 43 -9.37 1.20 9.37
C ARG A 43 -9.80 1.20 7.91
N THR A 44 -8.88 1.46 6.98
CA THR A 44 -9.20 1.44 5.56
C THR A 44 -9.54 0.01 5.14
N THR A 45 -10.66 -0.15 4.45
CA THR A 45 -11.11 -1.44 3.90
C THR A 45 -11.11 -1.45 2.39
N HIS A 46 -11.23 -0.28 1.77
CA HIS A 46 -11.35 -0.11 0.33
C HIS A 46 -10.38 0.94 -0.19
N VAL A 47 -9.71 0.62 -1.29
CA VAL A 47 -8.92 1.54 -2.09
C VAL A 47 -9.52 1.57 -3.49
N VAL A 48 -10.04 2.73 -3.87
CA VAL A 48 -10.61 3.00 -5.17
C VAL A 48 -9.53 3.57 -6.08
N VAL A 49 -9.39 3.00 -7.27
CA VAL A 49 -8.32 3.35 -8.22
C VAL A 49 -8.89 3.74 -9.57
N GLU A 50 -8.23 4.69 -10.24
CA GLU A 50 -8.47 5.01 -11.64
C GLU A 50 -7.27 4.51 -12.49
N GLY A 51 -7.47 3.38 -13.15
CA GLY A 51 -6.44 2.69 -13.94
C GLY A 51 -5.35 2.00 -13.13
N PRO A 52 -4.40 1.30 -13.79
CA PRO A 52 -3.36 0.49 -13.14
C PRO A 52 -2.14 1.32 -12.70
N LYS A 53 -2.35 2.51 -12.11
CA LYS A 53 -1.24 3.36 -11.64
C LYS A 53 -0.73 2.87 -10.29
N ARG A 54 0.56 2.56 -10.20
CA ARG A 54 1.19 2.18 -8.93
C ARG A 54 1.41 3.40 -8.03
N THR A 55 0.46 3.67 -7.14
CA THR A 55 0.59 4.70 -6.10
C THR A 55 0.97 4.09 -4.75
N LEU A 56 1.46 4.91 -3.82
CA LEU A 56 1.73 4.48 -2.45
C LEU A 56 0.47 3.98 -1.73
N ASN A 57 -0.68 4.65 -1.92
CA ASN A 57 -1.95 4.19 -1.33
C ASN A 57 -2.39 2.84 -1.90
N LEU A 58 -2.16 2.58 -3.19
CA LEU A 58 -2.42 1.26 -3.77
C LEU A 58 -1.55 0.19 -3.09
N LEU A 59 -0.23 0.43 -2.96
CA LEU A 59 0.69 -0.52 -2.31
C LEU A 59 0.36 -0.75 -0.83
N LYS A 60 0.02 0.31 -0.08
CA LYS A 60 -0.44 0.20 1.31
C LYS A 60 -1.76 -0.58 1.39
N GLY A 61 -2.65 -0.40 0.43
CA GLY A 61 -3.90 -1.16 0.30
C GLY A 61 -3.65 -2.66 0.10
N ILE A 62 -2.73 -3.02 -0.81
CA ILE A 62 -2.30 -4.41 -1.00
C ILE A 62 -1.72 -4.97 0.29
N ALA A 63 -0.76 -4.27 0.91
CA ALA A 63 -0.10 -4.75 2.12
C ALA A 63 -1.09 -4.97 3.28
N ARG A 64 -2.12 -4.12 3.38
CA ARG A 64 -3.20 -4.24 4.38
C ARG A 64 -4.30 -5.22 3.99
N GLY A 65 -4.27 -5.83 2.80
CA GLY A 65 -5.32 -6.73 2.31
C GLY A 65 -6.67 -6.02 2.09
N CYS A 66 -6.66 -4.74 1.74
CA CYS A 66 -7.87 -4.01 1.40
C CYS A 66 -8.49 -4.56 0.09
N TRP A 67 -9.78 -4.32 -0.10
CA TRP A 67 -10.36 -4.33 -1.44
C TRP A 67 -9.68 -3.26 -2.28
N VAL A 68 -9.11 -3.63 -3.43
CA VAL A 68 -8.61 -2.68 -4.43
C VAL A 68 -9.52 -2.77 -5.64
N VAL A 69 -10.36 -1.76 -5.82
CA VAL A 69 -11.45 -1.76 -6.81
C VAL A 69 -11.36 -0.56 -7.72
N LYS A 70 -11.83 -0.71 -8.96
CA LYS A 70 -11.88 0.38 -9.93
C LYS A 70 -12.97 1.40 -9.58
N ALA A 71 -12.79 2.66 -10.00
CA ALA A 71 -13.73 3.76 -9.78
C ALA A 71 -15.18 3.44 -10.22
N GLU A 72 -15.33 2.61 -11.25
CA GLU A 72 -16.59 2.09 -11.77
C GLU A 72 -17.44 1.42 -10.68
N TRP A 73 -16.84 0.86 -9.63
CA TRP A 73 -17.58 0.31 -8.50
C TRP A 73 -18.41 1.37 -7.78
N VAL A 74 -17.83 2.54 -7.53
CA VAL A 74 -18.50 3.67 -6.87
C VAL A 74 -19.60 4.21 -7.78
N TYR A 75 -19.30 4.45 -9.05
CA TYR A 75 -20.28 4.97 -10.01
C TYR A 75 -21.46 4.01 -10.21
N ALA A 76 -21.19 2.71 -10.36
CA ALA A 76 -22.23 1.71 -10.51
C ALA A 76 -23.07 1.55 -9.23
N SER A 77 -22.45 1.59 -8.06
CA SER A 77 -23.13 1.57 -6.76
C SER A 77 -24.03 2.80 -6.57
N TYR A 78 -23.54 3.98 -6.94
CA TYR A 78 -24.29 5.23 -6.86
C TYR A 78 -25.51 5.20 -7.76
N LYS A 79 -25.36 4.75 -9.00
CA LYS A 79 -26.45 4.63 -9.97
C LYS A 79 -27.60 3.74 -9.48
N VAL A 80 -27.31 2.70 -8.70
CA VAL A 80 -28.33 1.80 -8.14
C VAL A 80 -28.77 2.16 -6.72
N GLY A 81 -28.20 3.22 -6.12
CA GLY A 81 -28.50 3.69 -4.77
C GLY A 81 -28.01 2.78 -3.63
N ARG A 82 -27.08 1.86 -3.88
CA ARG A 82 -26.50 0.96 -2.87
C ARG A 82 -25.13 0.42 -3.26
N TRP A 83 -24.30 0.08 -2.28
CA TRP A 83 -23.01 -0.58 -2.50
C TRP A 83 -23.18 -1.94 -3.18
N LEU A 84 -22.61 -2.09 -4.38
CA LEU A 84 -22.55 -3.35 -5.11
C LEU A 84 -21.42 -4.24 -4.56
N TYR A 85 -21.46 -5.53 -4.87
CA TYR A 85 -20.36 -6.44 -4.56
C TYR A 85 -19.08 -6.05 -5.30
N GLU A 86 -17.98 -6.02 -4.55
CA GLU A 86 -16.67 -5.53 -4.95
C GLU A 86 -16.00 -6.42 -6.00
N GLN A 87 -16.25 -7.73 -5.94
CA GLN A 87 -15.51 -8.77 -6.69
C GLN A 87 -15.48 -8.52 -8.20
N ARG A 88 -16.56 -7.99 -8.79
CA ARG A 88 -16.64 -7.68 -10.23
C ARG A 88 -15.79 -6.47 -10.64
N PHE A 89 -15.40 -5.65 -9.68
CA PHE A 89 -14.68 -4.39 -9.90
C PHE A 89 -13.25 -4.44 -9.34
N GLU A 90 -12.83 -5.57 -8.78
CA GLU A 90 -11.48 -5.75 -8.24
C GLU A 90 -10.43 -5.56 -9.36
N LEU A 91 -9.34 -4.83 -9.05
CA LEU A 91 -8.26 -4.56 -10.01
C LEU A 91 -7.32 -5.77 -10.15
N SER A 92 -7.86 -6.94 -10.47
CA SER A 92 -7.11 -8.20 -10.60
C SER A 92 -6.02 -8.15 -11.68
N SER A 93 -6.20 -7.33 -12.72
CA SER A 93 -5.24 -7.17 -13.81
C SER A 93 -3.93 -6.47 -13.41
N PHE A 94 -3.89 -5.77 -12.27
CA PHE A 94 -2.68 -5.09 -11.80
C PHE A 94 -1.70 -6.06 -11.13
N SER A 95 -2.21 -6.96 -10.29
CA SER A 95 -1.41 -8.00 -9.65
C SER A 95 -2.28 -9.06 -8.98
N PRO A 96 -1.89 -10.36 -9.05
CA PRO A 96 -2.48 -11.42 -8.22
C PRO A 96 -2.41 -11.16 -6.71
N ALA A 97 -1.45 -10.32 -6.26
CA ALA A 97 -1.29 -9.95 -4.86
C ALA A 97 -2.55 -9.30 -4.26
N ILE A 98 -3.30 -8.53 -5.05
CA ILE A 98 -4.53 -7.85 -4.59
C ILE A 98 -5.50 -8.88 -4.03
N GLN A 99 -5.79 -9.92 -4.82
CA GLN A 99 -6.74 -10.97 -4.43
C GLN A 99 -6.21 -11.78 -3.25
N ARG A 100 -4.95 -12.22 -3.32
CA ARG A 100 -4.36 -13.06 -2.27
C ARG A 100 -4.37 -12.37 -0.91
N CYS A 101 -3.78 -11.17 -0.81
CA CYS A 101 -3.70 -10.42 0.45
C CYS A 101 -5.09 -10.11 1.01
N ARG A 102 -6.05 -9.79 0.14
CA ARG A 102 -7.44 -9.56 0.55
C ARG A 102 -8.10 -10.82 1.10
N MET A 103 -7.93 -11.98 0.45
CA MET A 103 -8.49 -13.26 0.92
C MET A 103 -7.89 -13.68 2.26
N GLU A 104 -6.58 -13.53 2.41
CA GLU A 104 -5.89 -13.77 3.69
C GLU A 104 -6.47 -12.85 4.77
N ARG A 105 -6.64 -11.55 4.49
CA ARG A 105 -7.27 -10.62 5.44
C ARG A 105 -8.70 -11.00 5.81
N GLN A 106 -9.51 -11.45 4.86
CA GLN A 106 -10.87 -11.93 5.17
C GLN A 106 -10.86 -13.16 6.07
N THR A 107 -9.85 -14.04 5.91
CA THR A 107 -9.70 -15.25 6.71
C THR A 107 -9.23 -14.94 8.13
N PHE A 108 -8.23 -14.07 8.28
CA PHE A 108 -7.58 -13.78 9.56
C PHE A 108 -8.13 -12.55 10.28
N GLY A 109 -8.94 -11.72 9.62
CA GLY A 109 -9.55 -10.52 10.19
C GLY A 109 -8.51 -9.57 10.77
N SER A 110 -8.62 -9.30 12.09
CA SER A 110 -7.70 -8.42 12.83
C SER A 110 -6.31 -9.02 13.06
N LEU A 111 -6.15 -10.34 12.90
CA LEU A 111 -4.86 -11.03 13.03
C LEU A 111 -4.05 -11.00 11.72
N TYR A 112 -4.65 -10.53 10.63
CA TYR A 112 -3.95 -10.41 9.37
C TYR A 112 -2.77 -9.45 9.48
N SER A 113 -1.60 -9.93 9.05
CA SER A 113 -0.41 -9.14 8.82
C SER A 113 0.33 -9.75 7.65
N LEU A 114 0.87 -8.91 6.78
CA LEU A 114 1.72 -9.37 5.69
C LEU A 114 3.14 -9.55 6.23
N ASP A 115 3.70 -10.75 6.10
CA ASP A 115 5.04 -11.11 6.59
C ASP A 115 6.08 -11.14 5.46
N LEU A 116 5.80 -10.48 4.34
CA LEU A 116 6.58 -10.46 3.10
C LEU A 116 8.07 -10.17 3.31
N LEU A 117 8.44 -9.32 4.27
CA LEU A 117 9.83 -8.92 4.56
C LEU A 117 10.35 -9.43 5.91
N SER A 118 9.60 -10.29 6.59
CA SER A 118 9.91 -10.79 7.94
C SER A 118 11.30 -11.46 8.04
N LYS A 119 11.74 -12.11 6.96
CA LYS A 119 13.00 -12.85 6.88
C LYS A 119 14.16 -12.06 6.26
N HIS A 120 13.94 -10.82 5.82
CA HIS A 120 14.93 -10.08 5.03
C HIS A 120 16.06 -9.43 5.86
N GLY A 121 15.91 -9.37 7.19
CA GLY A 121 16.85 -8.64 8.05
C GLY A 121 16.43 -7.19 8.29
N SER A 122 17.36 -6.36 8.74
CA SER A 122 17.17 -4.93 8.98
C SER A 122 17.37 -4.12 7.69
N ILE A 123 16.44 -3.21 7.40
CA ILE A 123 16.43 -2.40 6.18
C ILE A 123 16.59 -0.93 6.55
N PHE A 124 17.63 -0.28 6.05
CA PHE A 124 17.79 1.18 6.14
C PHE A 124 17.20 1.84 4.90
N VAL A 125 16.51 2.97 5.07
CA VAL A 125 16.00 3.78 3.98
C VAL A 125 16.77 5.10 3.92
N SER A 126 17.32 5.42 2.76
CA SER A 126 18.05 6.67 2.52
C SER A 126 17.18 7.90 2.77
N LYS A 127 17.79 8.98 3.28
CA LYS A 127 17.11 10.27 3.50
C LYS A 127 16.68 10.94 2.19
N SER A 128 17.36 10.62 1.08
CA SER A 128 17.08 11.17 -0.25
C SER A 128 16.21 10.25 -1.10
N SER A 129 15.52 9.29 -0.49
CA SER A 129 14.78 8.28 -1.25
C SER A 129 13.61 8.87 -2.02
N THR A 130 13.30 8.27 -3.17
CA THR A 130 12.05 8.54 -3.89
C THR A 130 11.35 7.22 -4.19
N PRO A 131 10.14 6.95 -3.62
CA PRO A 131 9.30 7.81 -2.76
C PRO A 131 9.90 8.25 -1.42
N PRO A 132 9.28 9.24 -0.73
CA PRO A 132 9.81 9.79 0.52
C PRO A 132 10.04 8.72 1.60
N ARG A 133 11.14 8.88 2.35
CA ARG A 133 11.59 7.94 3.39
C ARG A 133 10.48 7.48 4.36
N PRO A 134 9.61 8.35 4.91
CA PRO A 134 8.55 7.91 5.81
C PRO A 134 7.57 6.91 5.18
N ASP A 135 7.26 7.08 3.89
CA ASP A 135 6.34 6.19 3.19
C ASP A 135 6.96 4.81 2.95
N LEU A 136 8.26 4.75 2.64
CA LEU A 136 8.98 3.48 2.49
C LEU A 136 9.12 2.76 3.84
N ILE A 137 9.40 3.49 4.91
CA ILE A 137 9.42 2.94 6.28
C ILE A 137 8.05 2.35 6.64
N GLU A 138 6.96 3.06 6.34
CA GLU A 138 5.61 2.54 6.58
C GLU A 138 5.36 1.26 5.77
N LEU A 139 5.71 1.24 4.48
CA LEU A 139 5.57 0.04 3.64
C LEU A 139 6.38 -1.14 4.18
N ILE A 140 7.63 -0.93 4.62
CA ILE A 140 8.45 -1.98 5.23
C ILE A 140 7.75 -2.55 6.46
N GLY A 141 7.26 -1.69 7.36
CA GLY A 141 6.55 -2.12 8.56
C GLY A 141 5.25 -2.86 8.26
N LEU A 142 4.46 -2.40 7.28
CA LEU A 142 3.23 -3.09 6.84
C LEU A 142 3.49 -4.48 6.25
N CYS A 143 4.70 -4.70 5.72
CA CYS A 143 5.13 -5.96 5.14
C CYS A 143 5.95 -6.81 6.13
N GLY A 144 5.91 -6.49 7.43
CA GLY A 144 6.58 -7.27 8.48
C GLY A 144 8.11 -7.12 8.50
N GLY A 145 8.66 -6.16 7.77
CA GLY A 145 10.11 -5.89 7.74
C GLY A 145 10.58 -5.07 8.94
N ARG A 146 11.88 -5.18 9.25
CA ARG A 146 12.52 -4.40 10.31
C ARG A 146 13.24 -3.19 9.72
N VAL A 147 13.01 -2.01 10.28
CA VAL A 147 13.68 -0.78 9.84
C VAL A 147 14.90 -0.51 10.71
N SER A 148 16.06 -0.32 10.09
CA SER A 148 17.28 0.07 10.77
C SER A 148 17.33 1.59 10.98
N ALA A 149 17.82 2.02 12.15
CA ALA A 149 18.07 3.43 12.45
C ALA A 149 19.35 3.96 11.76
N THR A 150 20.35 3.10 11.56
CA THR A 150 21.64 3.47 10.96
C THR A 150 21.91 2.64 9.70
N MET A 151 22.71 3.20 8.80
CA MET A 151 23.13 2.51 7.57
C MET A 151 24.08 1.33 7.86
N ARG A 152 24.88 1.43 8.92
CA ARG A 152 25.92 0.44 9.25
C ARG A 152 25.35 -0.86 9.80
N ASP A 153 24.25 -0.78 10.54
CA ASP A 153 23.59 -1.93 11.17
C ASP A 153 22.53 -2.57 10.27
N ALA A 154 22.45 -2.12 9.01
CA ALA A 154 21.46 -2.57 8.05
C ALA A 154 21.98 -3.71 7.18
N ASP A 155 21.16 -4.74 6.98
CA ASP A 155 21.43 -5.82 6.01
C ASP A 155 21.19 -5.34 4.55
N LEU A 156 20.26 -4.40 4.37
CA LEU A 156 19.90 -3.80 3.09
C LEU A 156 19.73 -2.28 3.20
N ILE A 157 20.18 -1.55 2.17
CA ILE A 157 20.02 -0.10 2.07
C ILE A 157 19.12 0.20 0.86
N VAL A 158 17.97 0.82 1.10
CA VAL A 158 16.99 1.19 0.07
C VAL A 158 17.12 2.68 -0.28
N GLY A 159 17.42 2.96 -1.55
CA GLY A 159 17.60 4.29 -2.12
C GLY A 159 18.96 4.93 -1.80
N GLY A 160 19.20 6.11 -2.38
CA GLY A 160 20.45 6.87 -2.24
C GLY A 160 21.32 6.85 -3.49
N ALA A 161 22.52 7.45 -3.39
CA ALA A 161 23.52 7.44 -4.46
C ALA A 161 24.65 6.47 -4.12
N GLU A 162 25.26 5.86 -5.14
CA GLU A 162 26.54 5.16 -5.01
C GLU A 162 27.64 6.15 -4.60
N LYS A 163 27.74 6.51 -3.32
CA LYS A 163 28.87 7.32 -2.84
C LYS A 163 29.55 6.65 -1.67
N GLY A 164 30.74 6.11 -2.00
CA GLY A 164 31.67 5.50 -1.08
C GLY A 164 31.18 4.13 -0.64
N ARG A 165 31.82 3.07 -1.14
CA ARG A 165 31.73 1.72 -0.56
C ARG A 165 32.28 1.78 0.87
N ASP A 166 31.51 2.28 1.82
CA ASP A 166 31.78 1.96 3.22
C ASP A 166 31.51 0.45 3.32
N ARG A 167 32.58 -0.35 3.33
CA ARG A 167 32.54 -1.83 3.29
C ARG A 167 31.82 -2.44 4.50
N ARG A 168 31.32 -1.60 5.43
CA ARG A 168 30.63 -1.94 6.68
C ARG A 168 29.16 -1.52 6.66
N GLY A 169 28.43 -1.91 5.63
CA GLY A 169 26.99 -1.67 5.51
C GLY A 169 26.32 -2.65 4.56
N GLY A 170 24.98 -2.67 4.60
CA GLY A 170 24.15 -3.52 3.76
C GLY A 170 24.26 -3.22 2.27
N ARG A 171 23.65 -4.08 1.44
CA ARG A 171 23.67 -3.91 -0.02
C ARG A 171 22.76 -2.73 -0.43
N PRO A 172 23.26 -1.72 -1.18
CA PRO A 172 22.43 -0.64 -1.69
C PRO A 172 21.60 -1.10 -2.89
N VAL A 173 20.30 -0.83 -2.85
CA VAL A 173 19.34 -1.14 -3.92
C VAL A 173 18.40 0.03 -4.18
N LYS A 174 17.86 0.09 -5.40
CA LYS A 174 16.85 1.06 -5.82
C LYS A 174 15.55 0.86 -5.03
N GLU A 175 14.85 1.95 -4.73
CA GLU A 175 13.55 1.97 -4.04
C GLU A 175 12.50 1.09 -4.73
N VAL A 176 12.59 0.99 -6.06
CA VAL A 176 11.71 0.17 -6.89
C VAL A 176 11.74 -1.32 -6.51
N TRP A 177 12.81 -1.82 -5.91
CA TRP A 177 12.86 -3.20 -5.37
C TRP A 177 11.74 -3.44 -4.36
N LEU A 178 11.60 -2.54 -3.39
CA LEU A 178 10.56 -2.64 -2.36
C LEU A 178 9.17 -2.55 -2.98
N LEU A 179 8.98 -1.60 -3.91
CA LEU A 179 7.69 -1.40 -4.57
C LEU A 179 7.29 -2.61 -5.41
N ASP A 180 8.24 -3.23 -6.13
CA ASP A 180 8.03 -4.44 -6.92
C ASP A 180 7.76 -5.66 -6.03
N CYS A 181 8.47 -5.80 -4.91
CA CYS A 181 8.22 -6.88 -3.95
C CYS A 181 6.78 -6.86 -3.46
N ILE A 182 6.25 -5.69 -3.10
CA ILE A 182 4.86 -5.52 -2.64
C ILE A 182 3.89 -5.73 -3.80
N THR A 183 4.20 -5.17 -4.98
CA THR A 183 3.37 -5.33 -6.18
C THR A 183 3.17 -6.80 -6.50
N LYS A 184 4.23 -7.61 -6.48
CA LYS A 184 4.18 -9.05 -6.76
C LYS A 184 3.86 -9.89 -5.52
N CYS A 185 3.84 -9.27 -4.34
CA CYS A 185 3.79 -9.89 -3.03
C CYS A 185 4.77 -11.08 -2.89
N SER A 186 6.00 -10.88 -3.35
CA SER A 186 7.09 -11.85 -3.30
C SER A 186 8.40 -11.15 -2.99
N GLN A 187 9.29 -11.77 -2.22
CA GLN A 187 10.66 -11.28 -2.08
C GLN A 187 11.37 -11.46 -3.42
N LEU A 188 11.83 -10.35 -4.01
CA LEU A 188 12.55 -10.36 -5.27
C LEU A 188 14.05 -10.34 -5.02
N ASP A 189 14.79 -10.92 -5.97
CA ASP A 189 16.24 -10.93 -5.96
C ASP A 189 16.79 -9.50 -5.93
N VAL A 190 17.46 -9.16 -4.83
CA VAL A 190 18.05 -7.84 -4.57
C VAL A 190 19.12 -7.47 -5.59
N ASP A 191 19.79 -8.46 -6.18
CA ASP A 191 20.93 -8.21 -7.07
C ASP A 191 20.52 -7.58 -8.39
N LYS A 192 19.27 -7.82 -8.81
CA LYS A 192 18.65 -7.20 -9.99
C LYS A 192 18.32 -5.72 -9.81
N TYR A 193 18.41 -5.21 -8.57
CA TYR A 193 18.00 -3.86 -8.21
C TYR A 193 19.13 -3.05 -7.59
N ARG A 194 20.37 -3.52 -7.66
CA ARG A 194 21.53 -2.79 -7.14
C ARG A 194 21.60 -1.37 -7.72
N LEU A 195 21.98 -0.43 -6.85
CA LEU A 195 22.35 0.92 -7.26
C LEU A 195 23.69 0.90 -7.98
#